data_AF-A0AAD7L3J9-F1
#
_entry.id   AF-A0AAD7L3J9-F1
#
_cell.length_a   1.000
_cell.length_b   1.000
_cell.length_c   1.000
_cell.angle_alpha   90.00
_cell.angle_beta   90.00
_cell.angle_gamma   90.00
#
_symmetry.space_group_name_H-M   'P 1'
#
loop_
_entity.id
_entity.type
_entity.pdbx_description
1 polymer ?
#
loop_
_entity_poly.entity_id
_entity_poly.type
_entity_poly.pdbx_seq_one_letter_code
_entity_poly.pdbx_strand_id
1 'polypeptide(L)'
;MSSFSLLPPGFRFQPTEQELLLYYLYNKITATQQPQPPTNIGPVFECDLYGDKNPWEIWESFKNCISDHYFSDHHDEDSDEEQHKLQDLYFFTKLKRKTLNGSRFDRKIGSGSWEGEDASKPIMSCPDNHQRKQRIGSKKRFRFEKVEPSKTAVGS
;
A
#
# COMPACT_ATOMS: atom_id res chain seq x y z
N MET A 1 -15.28 -16.17 -7.29
CA MET A 1 -16.12 -15.06 -7.79
C MET A 1 -15.82 -13.86 -6.92
N SER A 2 -15.14 -12.86 -7.48
CA SER A 2 -14.70 -11.65 -6.79
C SER A 2 -15.92 -10.79 -6.42
N SER A 3 -16.08 -10.42 -5.15
CA SER A 3 -17.17 -9.60 -4.59
C SER A 3 -17.20 -8.15 -5.10
N PHE A 4 -16.24 -7.75 -5.93
CA PHE A 4 -16.25 -6.45 -6.60
C PHE A 4 -17.23 -6.39 -7.78
N SER A 5 -17.82 -7.51 -8.19
CA SER A 5 -18.82 -7.57 -9.27
C SER A 5 -20.19 -6.98 -8.96
N LEU A 6 -20.40 -6.56 -7.71
CA LEU A 6 -21.62 -5.92 -7.26
C LEU A 6 -21.52 -4.38 -7.22
N LEU A 7 -20.35 -3.82 -7.52
CA LEU A 7 -20.16 -2.37 -7.52
C LEU A 7 -20.46 -1.78 -8.90
N PRO A 8 -21.08 -0.58 -8.97
CA PRO A 8 -21.28 0.11 -10.23
C PRO A 8 -19.94 0.34 -10.98
N PRO A 9 -19.95 0.29 -12.33
CA PRO A 9 -18.81 0.73 -13.13
C PRO A 9 -18.34 2.12 -12.70
N GLY A 10 -17.03 2.33 -12.61
CA GLY A 10 -16.45 3.61 -12.19
C GLY A 10 -16.26 3.76 -10.68
N PHE A 11 -16.74 2.84 -9.83
CA PHE A 11 -16.40 2.86 -8.40
C PHE A 11 -14.90 2.59 -8.20
N ARG A 12 -14.21 3.36 -7.36
CA ARG A 12 -12.77 3.17 -7.07
C ARG A 12 -12.52 3.15 -5.58
N PHE A 13 -11.53 2.36 -5.17
CA PHE A 13 -11.05 2.41 -3.80
C PHE A 13 -10.17 3.64 -3.60
N GLN A 14 -10.73 4.69 -3.00
CA GLN A 14 -10.06 5.95 -2.69
C GLN A 14 -10.27 6.33 -1.23
N PRO A 15 -9.71 5.55 -0.28
CA PRO A 15 -9.89 5.80 1.13
C PRO A 15 -9.15 7.08 1.57
N THR A 16 -9.74 7.79 2.50
CA THR A 16 -9.07 8.83 3.28
C THR A 16 -8.01 8.22 4.22
N GLU A 17 -7.10 9.06 4.71
CA GLU A 17 -6.08 8.64 5.68
C GLU A 17 -6.70 8.12 6.98
N GLN A 18 -7.83 8.70 7.40
CA GLN A 18 -8.59 8.29 8.56
C GLN A 18 -9.25 6.93 8.33
N GLU A 19 -9.82 6.68 7.15
CA GLU A 19 -10.42 5.38 6.84
C GLU A 19 -9.38 4.26 6.81
N LEU A 20 -8.22 4.51 6.20
CA LEU A 20 -7.08 3.58 6.22
C LEU A 20 -6.65 3.20 7.63
N LEU A 21 -6.65 4.15 8.56
CA LEU A 21 -6.26 3.89 9.95
C LEU A 21 -7.38 3.22 10.75
N LEU A 22 -8.60 3.75 10.72
CA LEU A 22 -9.68 3.32 11.61
C LEU A 22 -10.38 2.05 11.13
N TYR A 23 -10.69 1.96 9.83
CA TYR A 23 -11.47 0.84 9.30
C TYR A 23 -10.61 -0.30 8.78
N TYR A 24 -9.38 -0.02 8.33
CA TYR A 24 -8.47 -1.05 7.81
C TYR A 24 -7.42 -1.45 8.84
N LEU A 25 -6.51 -0.55 9.24
CA LEU A 25 -5.38 -0.91 10.10
C LEU A 25 -5.79 -1.24 11.54
N TYR A 26 -6.61 -0.40 12.18
CA TYR A 26 -7.05 -0.60 13.56
C TYR A 26 -7.80 -1.91 13.70
N ASN A 27 -8.81 -2.14 12.85
CA ASN A 27 -9.56 -3.39 12.82
C ASN A 27 -8.67 -4.63 12.61
N LYS A 28 -7.63 -4.52 11.76
CA LYS A 28 -6.66 -5.60 11.56
C LYS A 28 -5.91 -5.94 12.85
N ILE A 29 -5.44 -4.93 13.60
CA ILE A 29 -4.60 -5.16 14.79
C ILE A 29 -5.40 -5.49 16.05
N THR A 30 -6.66 -5.05 16.14
CA THR A 30 -7.54 -5.37 17.27
C THR A 30 -8.27 -6.69 17.10
N ALA A 31 -8.11 -7.37 15.96
CA ALA A 31 -8.78 -8.62 15.62
C ALA A 31 -10.30 -8.57 15.90
N THR A 32 -10.91 -7.40 15.70
CA THR A 32 -12.35 -7.24 15.88
C THR A 32 -13.03 -8.10 14.82
N GLN A 33 -13.77 -9.13 15.27
CA GLN A 33 -14.63 -9.99 14.43
C GLN A 33 -15.82 -9.23 13.82
N GLN A 34 -15.69 -7.91 13.59
CA GLN A 34 -16.61 -7.28 12.67
C GLN A 34 -16.45 -7.97 11.32
N PRO A 35 -17.56 -8.24 10.60
CA PRO A 35 -17.50 -8.83 9.28
C PRO A 35 -16.62 -7.93 8.42
N GLN A 36 -15.36 -8.33 8.29
CA GLN A 36 -14.48 -7.72 7.33
C GLN A 36 -15.19 -7.92 5.99
N PRO A 37 -15.27 -6.90 5.11
CA PRO A 37 -15.68 -7.15 3.74
C PRO A 37 -14.83 -8.34 3.23
N PRO A 38 -15.46 -9.36 2.61
CA PRO A 38 -14.89 -10.70 2.43
C PRO A 38 -13.40 -10.64 2.08
N THR A 39 -12.56 -11.05 3.04
CA THR A 39 -11.12 -10.76 3.11
C THR A 39 -10.25 -11.46 2.07
N ASN A 40 -10.85 -12.21 1.16
CA ASN A 40 -10.15 -12.69 -0.05
C ASN A 40 -10.36 -11.76 -1.26
N ILE A 41 -11.18 -10.71 -1.10
CA ILE A 41 -11.58 -9.79 -2.15
C ILE A 41 -11.70 -8.37 -1.53
N GLY A 42 -10.61 -7.91 -0.93
CA GLY A 42 -10.49 -6.56 -0.36
C GLY A 42 -9.41 -5.75 -1.11
N PRO A 43 -9.48 -4.41 -1.09
CA PRO A 43 -8.53 -3.58 -1.83
C PRO A 43 -7.17 -3.42 -1.13
N VAL A 44 -6.96 -4.06 0.03
CA VAL A 44 -5.72 -4.04 0.81
C VAL A 44 -5.19 -5.46 0.98
N PHE A 45 -3.99 -5.73 0.47
CA PHE A 45 -3.39 -7.07 0.42
C PHE A 45 -2.37 -7.29 1.54
N GLU A 46 -2.01 -8.53 1.84
CA GLU A 46 -0.85 -8.85 2.69
C GLU A 46 0.40 -9.01 1.81
N CYS A 47 1.44 -8.22 2.08
CA CYS A 47 2.71 -8.34 1.36
C CYS A 47 3.90 -7.89 2.23
N ASP A 48 5.02 -8.59 2.13
CA ASP A 48 6.27 -8.17 2.78
C ASP A 48 6.96 -7.10 1.92
N LEU A 49 6.76 -5.82 2.27
CA LEU A 49 7.39 -4.68 1.59
C LEU A 49 8.83 -4.42 2.09
N TYR A 50 9.38 -5.32 2.92
CA TYR A 50 10.76 -5.30 3.40
C TYR A 50 11.38 -6.70 3.22
N GLY A 51 10.97 -7.35 2.13
CA GLY A 51 11.41 -8.68 1.72
C GLY A 51 12.43 -8.65 0.59
N ASP A 52 12.47 -9.74 -0.15
CA ASP A 52 13.41 -10.03 -1.25
C ASP A 52 12.91 -9.59 -2.63
N LYS A 53 11.61 -9.30 -2.78
CA LYS A 53 11.03 -8.81 -4.03
C LYS A 53 11.24 -7.31 -4.21
N ASN A 54 11.61 -6.89 -5.41
CA ASN A 54 11.64 -5.48 -5.76
C ASN A 54 10.22 -4.90 -5.89
N PRO A 55 10.03 -3.57 -5.76
CA PRO A 55 8.71 -2.95 -5.85
C PRO A 55 7.95 -3.25 -7.15
N TRP A 56 8.63 -3.33 -8.30
CA TRP A 56 7.99 -3.67 -9.58
C TRP A 56 7.53 -5.13 -9.65
N GLU A 57 8.23 -6.07 -9.00
CA GLU A 57 7.79 -7.46 -8.94
C GLU A 57 6.51 -7.59 -8.10
N ILE A 58 6.41 -6.79 -7.03
CA ILE A 58 5.19 -6.67 -6.23
C ILE A 58 4.08 -6.05 -7.09
N TRP A 59 4.36 -4.96 -7.80
CA TRP A 59 3.40 -4.35 -8.72
C TRP A 59 2.83 -5.37 -9.73
N GLU A 60 3.70 -6.08 -10.44
CA GLU A 60 3.31 -7.08 -11.44
C GLU A 60 2.48 -8.22 -10.85
N SER A 61 2.76 -8.60 -9.59
CA SER A 61 2.02 -9.66 -8.90
C SER A 61 0.58 -9.27 -8.55
N PHE A 62 0.31 -7.97 -8.34
CA PHE A 62 -0.97 -7.50 -7.77
C PHE A 62 -1.76 -6.56 -8.69
N LYS A 63 -1.16 -6.01 -9.76
CA LYS A 63 -1.83 -5.03 -10.65
C LYS A 63 -3.15 -5.53 -11.24
N ASN A 64 -3.27 -6.84 -11.45
CA ASN A 64 -4.47 -7.46 -12.00
C ASN A 64 -5.51 -7.83 -10.93
N CYS A 65 -5.14 -7.85 -9.65
CA CYS A 65 -6.10 -8.16 -8.56
C CYS A 65 -7.21 -7.12 -8.42
N ILE A 66 -7.03 -5.94 -9.04
CA ILE A 66 -8.02 -4.85 -9.09
C ILE A 66 -8.66 -4.75 -10.49
N SER A 67 -8.09 -5.39 -11.51
CA SER A 67 -8.40 -5.10 -12.92
C SER A 67 -9.62 -5.82 -13.50
N ASP A 68 -10.09 -6.91 -12.88
CA ASP A 68 -11.17 -7.74 -13.46
C ASP A 68 -12.51 -6.99 -13.64
N HIS A 69 -12.67 -5.81 -13.04
CA HIS A 69 -13.86 -4.96 -13.21
C HIS A 69 -13.64 -3.64 -13.96
N TYR A 70 -12.43 -3.35 -14.43
CA TYR A 70 -12.08 -2.01 -14.92
C TYR A 70 -11.72 -1.89 -16.41
N PHE A 71 -11.44 -3.02 -17.08
CA PHE A 71 -11.00 -3.03 -18.48
C PHE A 71 -11.93 -3.78 -19.44
N SER A 72 -13.04 -4.32 -18.95
CA SER A 72 -14.06 -4.93 -19.80
C SER A 72 -15.20 -3.94 -19.96
N ASP A 73 -15.12 -3.05 -20.93
CA ASP A 73 -16.01 -3.06 -22.10
C ASP A 73 -15.72 -1.81 -22.97
N HIS A 74 -15.48 -2.04 -24.26
CA HIS A 74 -15.28 -1.06 -25.35
C HIS A 74 -13.88 -0.44 -25.47
N HIS A 75 -12.91 -1.29 -25.86
CA HIS A 75 -11.71 -0.80 -26.56
C HIS A 75 -12.13 -0.48 -27.99
N ASP A 76 -12.59 0.75 -28.24
CA ASP A 76 -12.64 1.27 -29.60
C ASP A 76 -11.17 1.35 -30.07
N GLU A 77 -10.83 0.62 -31.14
CA GLU A 77 -9.46 0.45 -31.66
C GLU A 77 -8.79 1.75 -32.14
N ASP A 78 -9.50 2.89 -32.13
CA ASP A 78 -9.06 4.15 -32.74
C ASP A 78 -8.92 5.34 -31.76
N SER A 79 -8.90 5.12 -30.44
CA SER A 79 -8.66 6.21 -29.47
C SER A 79 -7.22 6.19 -28.96
N ASP A 80 -6.46 7.21 -29.38
CA ASP A 80 -5.08 7.49 -29.00
C ASP A 80 -4.87 7.41 -27.47
N GLU A 81 -4.13 6.39 -27.02
CA GLU A 81 -3.32 6.32 -25.79
C GLU A 81 -3.83 7.04 -24.52
N GLU A 82 -5.14 7.10 -24.23
CA GLU A 82 -5.63 7.78 -23.04
C GLU A 82 -5.62 6.86 -21.80
N GLN A 83 -4.44 6.79 -21.19
CA GLN A 83 -4.24 6.67 -19.74
C GLN A 83 -5.06 5.57 -19.06
N HIS A 84 -4.54 4.35 -19.13
CA HIS A 84 -4.69 3.38 -18.04
C HIS A 84 -4.10 3.99 -16.76
N LYS A 85 -4.85 4.84 -16.06
CA LYS A 85 -4.49 5.36 -14.74
C LYS A 85 -4.52 4.20 -13.77
N LEU A 86 -3.35 3.57 -13.61
CA LEU A 86 -3.13 2.49 -12.69
C LEU A 86 -3.58 2.93 -11.29
N GLN A 87 -4.46 2.15 -10.67
CA GLN A 87 -4.91 2.42 -9.31
C GLN A 87 -3.79 2.11 -8.32
N ASP A 88 -3.70 2.88 -7.25
CA ASP A 88 -2.77 2.61 -6.16
C ASP A 88 -3.06 1.23 -5.54
N LEU A 89 -1.98 0.51 -5.21
CA LEU A 89 -2.05 -0.74 -4.47
C LEU A 89 -1.84 -0.46 -2.99
N TYR A 90 -2.69 -1.07 -2.15
CA TYR A 90 -2.62 -0.93 -0.70
C TYR A 90 -2.18 -2.25 -0.08
N PHE A 91 -1.24 -2.19 0.87
CA PHE A 91 -0.70 -3.37 1.53
C PHE A 91 -0.65 -3.21 3.04
N PHE A 92 -0.95 -4.28 3.74
CA PHE A 92 -0.47 -4.52 5.07
C PHE A 92 0.90 -5.17 5.00
N THR A 93 1.82 -4.67 5.83
CA THR A 93 3.17 -5.21 5.93
C THR A 93 3.65 -5.19 7.36
N LYS A 94 4.41 -6.21 7.76
CA LYS A 94 5.01 -6.27 9.09
C LYS A 94 6.31 -5.49 9.07
N LEU A 95 6.42 -4.47 9.93
CA LEU A 95 7.65 -3.73 10.10
C LEU A 95 8.70 -4.57 10.84
N LYS A 96 9.89 -4.69 10.27
CA LYS A 96 11.02 -5.42 10.87
C LYS A 96 11.98 -4.45 11.53
N ARG A 97 12.39 -4.70 12.78
CA ARG A 97 13.42 -3.88 13.45
C ARG A 97 14.78 -4.21 12.86
N LYS A 98 15.64 -3.20 12.65
CA LYS A 98 17.01 -3.41 12.15
C LYS A 98 17.88 -4.18 13.16
N THR A 99 17.61 -4.00 14.45
CA THR A 99 18.29 -4.68 15.55
C THR A 99 17.27 -5.11 16.61
N LEU A 100 17.58 -6.17 17.37
CA LEU A 100 16.66 -6.81 18.33
C LEU A 100 15.95 -5.81 19.27
N ASN A 101 16.67 -4.77 19.71
CA ASN A 101 16.18 -3.74 20.62
C ASN A 101 16.19 -2.31 20.04
N GLY A 102 16.49 -2.13 18.74
CA GLY A 102 16.60 -0.80 18.12
C GLY A 102 15.26 -0.19 17.78
N SER A 103 15.11 1.13 17.88
CA SER A 103 13.88 1.84 17.46
C SER A 103 13.74 1.96 15.94
N ARG A 104 14.80 1.69 15.18
CA ARG A 104 14.84 1.84 13.72
C ARG A 104 14.33 0.56 13.03
N PHE A 105 13.42 0.74 12.08
CA PHE A 105 12.99 -0.33 11.19
C PHE A 105 13.98 -0.52 10.04
N ASP A 106 14.12 -1.77 9.60
CA ASP A 106 14.80 -2.09 8.35
C ASP A 106 14.04 -1.48 7.18
N ARG A 107 14.78 -1.01 6.19
CA ARG A 107 14.28 -0.34 4.99
C ARG A 107 14.71 -1.05 3.71
N LYS A 108 15.48 -2.14 3.81
CA LYS A 108 15.88 -2.93 2.63
C LYS A 108 14.67 -3.59 1.98
N ILE A 109 14.68 -3.63 0.66
CA ILE A 109 13.71 -4.35 -0.17
C ILE A 109 14.40 -4.78 -1.47
N GLY A 110 14.35 -6.07 -1.77
CA GLY A 110 14.99 -6.65 -2.96
C GLY A 110 16.41 -6.15 -3.17
N SER A 111 16.64 -5.46 -4.29
CA SER A 111 17.94 -4.90 -4.69
C SER A 111 18.18 -3.46 -4.23
N GLY A 112 17.38 -2.93 -3.31
CA GLY A 112 17.47 -1.54 -2.87
C GLY A 112 16.96 -1.27 -1.46
N SER A 113 16.62 -0.01 -1.20
CA SER A 113 16.05 0.45 0.07
C SER A 113 14.95 1.49 -0.11
N TRP A 114 14.08 1.57 0.88
CA TRP A 114 13.09 2.63 1.03
C TRP A 114 13.70 3.84 1.74
N GLU A 115 13.89 4.93 1.00
CA GLU A 115 14.40 6.20 1.52
C GLU A 115 13.26 7.17 1.82
N GLY A 116 13.29 7.77 3.02
CA GLY A 116 12.22 8.65 3.47
C GLY A 116 12.30 10.03 2.83
N GLU A 117 11.25 10.47 2.14
CA GLU A 117 11.22 11.75 1.44
C GLU A 117 10.85 12.92 2.35
N ASP A 118 9.96 12.67 3.32
CA ASP A 118 9.40 13.70 4.18
C ASP A 118 9.44 13.32 5.67
N ALA A 119 9.20 14.32 6.51
CA ALA A 119 8.95 14.10 7.92
C ALA A 119 7.59 13.40 8.09
N SER A 120 7.50 12.53 9.09
CA SER A 120 6.25 11.84 9.39
C SER A 120 5.19 12.85 9.85
N LYS A 121 4.03 12.83 9.19
CA LYS A 121 2.90 13.72 9.48
C LYS A 121 1.89 12.99 10.37
N PRO A 122 1.42 13.60 11.47
CA PRO A 122 0.40 12.99 12.31
C PRO A 122 -0.96 13.00 11.59
N ILE A 123 -1.71 11.91 11.76
CA ILE A 123 -3.11 11.84 11.31
C ILE A 123 -4.00 11.98 12.53
N MET A 124 -4.96 12.90 12.46
CA MET A 124 -5.88 13.23 13.55
C MET A 124 -7.27 12.63 13.27
N SER A 125 -7.99 12.26 14.33
CA SER A 125 -9.39 11.84 14.24
C SER A 125 -10.28 12.97 13.71
N CYS A 126 -11.40 12.59 13.08
CA CYS A 126 -12.48 13.54 12.82
C CYS A 126 -13.03 14.05 14.16
N PRO A 127 -13.29 15.34 14.31
CA PRO A 127 -13.95 15.86 15.50
C PRO A 127 -15.42 15.43 15.48
N ASP A 128 -15.87 14.75 16.53
CA ASP A 128 -17.30 14.50 16.77
C ASP A 128 -17.71 15.21 18.07
N ASN A 129 -18.95 15.70 18.10
CA ASN A 129 -19.54 16.65 19.06
C ASN A 129 -18.93 16.58 20.48
N HIS A 130 -17.98 17.48 20.76
CA HIS A 130 -17.27 17.72 22.04
C HIS A 130 -16.03 16.87 22.36
N GLN A 131 -15.54 16.01 21.47
CA GLN A 131 -14.25 15.33 21.68
C GLN A 131 -13.07 16.13 21.12
N ARG A 132 -11.98 16.22 21.90
CA ARG A 132 -10.69 16.74 21.41
C ARG A 132 -10.19 15.85 20.27
N LYS A 133 -9.68 16.47 19.19
CA LYS A 133 -8.99 15.74 18.11
C LYS A 133 -7.84 14.91 18.71
N GLN A 134 -7.89 13.60 18.50
CA GLN A 134 -6.85 12.69 18.97
C GLN A 134 -5.96 12.27 17.81
N ARG A 135 -4.66 12.06 18.07
CA ARG A 135 -3.76 11.49 17.08
C ARG A 135 -4.04 10.00 16.95
N ILE A 136 -4.47 9.55 15.77
CA ILE A 136 -4.82 8.15 15.49
C ILE A 136 -3.73 7.41 14.72
N GLY A 137 -2.75 8.13 14.17
CA GLY A 137 -1.61 7.52 13.49
C GLY A 137 -0.66 8.52 12.86
N SER A 138 0.05 8.08 11.83
CA SER A 138 0.94 8.94 11.04
C SER A 138 1.18 8.39 9.65
N LYS A 139 1.44 9.30 8.70
CA LYS A 139 1.83 8.99 7.32
C LYS A 139 3.23 9.49 7.04
N LYS A 140 3.94 8.80 6.16
CA LYS A 140 5.26 9.20 5.65
C LYS A 140 5.43 8.67 4.23
N ARG A 141 6.08 9.45 3.38
CA ARG A 141 6.44 9.07 2.01
C ARG A 141 7.82 8.44 1.96
N PHE A 142 7.94 7.42 1.14
CA PHE A 142 9.19 6.74 0.85
C PHE A 142 9.38 6.62 -0.66
N ARG A 143 10.63 6.64 -1.09
CA ARG A 143 11.05 6.36 -2.46
C ARG A 143 11.93 5.12 -2.46
N PHE A 144 11.81 4.28 -3.48
CA PHE A 144 12.76 3.20 -3.70
C PHE A 144 14.05 3.76 -4.30
N GLU A 145 15.19 3.38 -3.73
CA GLU A 145 16.52 3.64 -4.28
C GLU A 145 17.23 2.32 -4.53
N LYS A 146 17.63 2.09 -5.78
CA LYS A 146 18.38 0.88 -6.16
C LYS A 146 19.80 1.01 -5.64
N VAL A 147 20.26 -0.01 -4.90
CA VAL A 147 21.67 -0.06 -4.49
C VAL A 147 22.45 -0.73 -5.61
N GLU A 148 23.25 0.05 -6.33
CA GLU A 148 24.20 -0.53 -7.27
C GLU A 148 25.27 -1.32 -6.51
N PRO A 149 25.65 -2.53 -6.98
CA PRO A 149 26.76 -3.23 -6.37
C PRO A 149 28.01 -2.36 -6.53
N SER A 150 28.60 -1.94 -5.41
CA SER A 150 29.88 -1.23 -5.41
C SER A 150 30.89 -2.04 -6.24
N LYS A 151 31.47 -1.44 -7.27
CA LYS A 151 32.63 -2.00 -7.99
C LYS A 151 33.74 -2.15 -6.97
N THR A 152 33.90 -3.33 -6.39
CA THR A 152 35.08 -3.66 -5.60
C THR A 152 36.26 -3.56 -6.55
N ALA A 153 37.10 -2.55 -6.34
CA ALA A 153 38.39 -2.46 -7.01
C ALA A 153 39.15 -3.75 -6.71
N VAL A 154 39.35 -4.58 -7.73
CA VAL A 154 40.31 -5.68 -7.67
C VAL A 154 41.67 -5.01 -7.58
N GLY A 155 42.20 -4.97 -6.36
CA GLY A 155 43.55 -4.49 -6.08
C GLY A 155 44.54 -5.28 -6.94
N SER A 156 45.37 -4.53 -7.66
CA SER A 156 46.51 -5.01 -8.46
C SER A 156 47.62 -5.56 -7.59
#